data_AF-A0A3E0QSH7-F1
#
_entry.id   AF-A0A3E0QSH7-F1
#
_cell.length_a   1.000
_cell.length_b   1.000
_cell.length_c   1.000
_cell.angle_alpha   90.00
_cell.angle_beta   90.00
_cell.angle_gamma   90.00
#
_symmetry.space_group_name_H-M   'P 1'
#
loop_
_entity.id
_entity.type
_entity.pdbx_description
1 polymer ?
#
loop_
_entity_poly.entity_id
_entity_poly.type
_entity_poly.pdbx_seq_one_letter_code
_entity_poly.pdbx_strand_id
1 'polypeptide(L)'
;MFFPLSDGQLEVIAPNSADSPLQDFVTRRGYGLRGVVLTVPDPDAAAGALEARGVRFTRSSASGAVQIDPAEAAGARLILIKG
;
A
#
# COMPACT_ATOMS: atom_id res chain seq x y z
N MET A 1 9.27 -11.75 3.34
CA MET A 1 9.95 -11.95 4.64
C MET A 1 9.63 -10.76 5.52
N PHE A 2 9.36 -10.96 6.81
CA PHE A 2 9.06 -9.87 7.74
C PHE A 2 10.20 -9.69 8.74
N PHE A 3 10.55 -8.44 9.00
CA PHE A 3 11.51 -8.05 10.04
C PHE A 3 10.79 -7.15 11.05
N PRO A 4 10.80 -7.49 12.35
CA PRO A 4 10.12 -6.69 13.36
C PRO A 4 10.82 -5.34 13.57
N LEU A 5 10.04 -4.30 13.83
CA LEU A 5 10.49 -3.00 14.30
C LEU A 5 9.95 -2.77 15.73
N SER A 6 10.38 -1.69 16.41
CA SER A 6 9.75 -1.31 17.68
C SER A 6 8.25 -1.08 17.52
N ASP A 7 7.88 -0.49 16.38
CA ASP A 7 6.52 -0.18 15.99
C ASP A 7 6.29 -0.68 14.56
N GLY A 8 5.60 -1.83 14.46
CA GLY A 8 5.29 -2.47 13.18
C GLY A 8 6.38 -3.42 12.66
N GLN A 9 6.47 -3.53 11.34
CA GLN A 9 7.36 -4.48 10.67
C GLN A 9 7.76 -4.00 9.27
N LEU A 10 8.95 -4.40 8.83
CA LEU A 10 9.40 -4.27 7.45
C LEU A 10 9.09 -5.56 6.69
N GLU A 11 8.32 -5.45 5.61
CA GLU A 11 8.12 -6.55 4.66
C GLU A 11 9.10 -6.44 3.48
N VAL A 12 9.92 -7.48 3.31
CA VAL A 12 10.80 -7.64 2.15
C VAL A 12 10.17 -8.63 1.19
N ILE A 13 9.88 -8.15 -0.01
CA ILE A 13 9.33 -8.92 -1.14
C ILE A 13 10.21 -8.77 -2.37
N ALA A 14 10.25 -9.81 -3.21
CA ALA A 14 10.97 -9.83 -4.47
C ALA A 14 10.09 -10.44 -5.57
N PRO A 15 10.30 -10.07 -6.85
CA PRO A 15 9.58 -10.68 -7.96
C PRO A 15 9.78 -12.20 -7.96
N ASN A 16 8.71 -12.95 -8.20
CA ASN A 16 8.75 -14.42 -8.30
C ASN A 16 8.73 -14.91 -9.75
N SER A 17 8.59 -14.00 -10.73
CA SER A 17 8.68 -14.25 -12.16
C SER A 17 8.93 -12.93 -12.90
N ALA A 18 9.33 -13.03 -14.17
CA ALA A 18 9.53 -11.87 -15.04
C ALA A 18 8.24 -11.07 -15.30
N ASP A 19 7.07 -11.74 -15.26
CA ASP A 19 5.76 -11.12 -15.52
C ASP A 19 5.07 -10.61 -14.25
N SER A 20 5.76 -10.65 -13.10
CA SER A 20 5.21 -10.16 -11.83
C SER A 20 5.03 -8.64 -11.87
N PRO A 21 3.92 -8.08 -11.36
CA PRO A 21 3.78 -6.62 -11.18
C PRO A 21 4.88 -5.99 -10.31
N LEU A 22 5.54 -6.80 -9.48
CA LEU A 22 6.69 -6.36 -8.70
C LEU A 22 7.96 -6.23 -9.55
N GLN A 23 8.09 -7.04 -10.62
CA GLN A 23 9.19 -6.93 -11.58
C GLN A 23 9.15 -5.57 -12.28
N ASP A 24 7.97 -5.11 -12.70
CA ASP A 24 7.80 -3.78 -13.31
C ASP A 24 8.26 -2.65 -12.39
N PHE A 25 7.96 -2.75 -11.10
CA PHE A 25 8.42 -1.79 -10.10
C PHE A 25 9.95 -1.77 -10.03
N VAL A 26 10.58 -2.94 -9.89
CA VAL A 26 12.04 -3.08 -9.78
C VAL A 26 12.73 -2.58 -11.05
N THR A 27 12.21 -2.89 -12.24
CA THR A 27 12.77 -2.41 -13.51
C THR A 27 12.73 -0.88 -13.61
N ARG A 28 11.67 -0.24 -13.12
CA ARG A 28 11.49 1.23 -13.22
C ARG A 28 12.21 2.02 -12.12
N ARG A 29 12.37 1.43 -10.92
CA ARG A 29 12.81 2.15 -9.71
C ARG A 29 14.00 1.51 -8.98
N GLY A 30 14.43 0.32 -9.39
CA GLY A 30 15.37 -0.51 -8.63
C GLY A 30 14.72 -1.15 -7.40
N TYR A 31 15.51 -1.95 -6.68
CA TYR A 31 15.11 -2.43 -5.36
C TYR A 31 15.12 -1.28 -4.35
N GLY A 32 14.11 -1.21 -3.50
CA GLY A 32 13.98 -0.15 -2.50
C GLY A 32 12.62 -0.14 -1.83
N LEU A 33 12.32 0.97 -1.14
CA LEU A 33 11.04 1.15 -0.46
C LEU A 33 9.90 1.23 -1.47
N ARG A 34 8.98 0.26 -1.41
CA ARG A 34 7.84 0.18 -2.33
C ARG A 34 6.61 0.98 -1.87
N GLY A 35 6.38 1.06 -0.57
CA GLY A 35 5.21 1.73 0.01
C GLY A 35 5.08 1.45 1.49
N VAL A 36 4.10 2.10 2.10
CA VAL A 36 3.79 1.99 3.53
C VAL A 36 2.40 1.40 3.69
N VAL A 37 2.28 0.42 4.58
CA VAL A 37 0.99 -0.18 4.96
C VAL A 37 0.67 0.27 6.37
N LEU A 38 -0.51 0.88 6.54
CA LEU A 38 -1.00 1.40 7.81
C LEU A 38 -2.22 0.60 8.23
N THR A 39 -2.28 0.21 9.50
CA THR A 39 -3.47 -0.40 10.07
C THR A 39 -4.48 0.68 10.46
N VAL A 40 -5.75 0.43 10.18
CA VAL A 40 -6.88 1.26 10.58
C VAL A 40 -7.95 0.40 11.27
N PRO A 41 -8.74 0.97 12.20
CA PRO A 41 -9.80 0.23 12.87
C PRO A 41 -10.87 -0.31 11.93
N ASP A 42 -11.19 0.43 10.87
CA ASP A 42 -12.17 0.06 9.86
C ASP A 42 -11.79 0.67 8.49
N PRO A 43 -11.40 -0.16 7.50
CA PRO A 43 -11.12 0.30 6.14
C PRO A 43 -12.32 0.94 5.43
N ASP A 44 -13.56 0.53 5.73
CA ASP A 44 -14.78 1.13 5.16
C ASP A 44 -14.96 2.57 5.64
N ALA A 45 -14.89 2.77 6.95
CA ALA A 45 -14.96 4.11 7.54
C ALA A 45 -13.81 5.01 7.04
N ALA A 46 -12.60 4.47 6.90
CA ALA A 46 -11.47 5.19 6.33
C ALA A 46 -11.72 5.60 4.87
N ALA A 47 -12.25 4.70 4.04
CA ALA A 47 -12.63 5.00 2.67
C ALA A 47 -13.68 6.12 2.60
N GLY A 48 -14.72 6.06 3.43
CA GLY A 48 -15.75 7.10 3.50
C GLY A 48 -15.18 8.47 3.89
N ALA A 49 -14.21 8.50 4.80
CA ALA A 49 -13.51 9.74 5.17
C ALA A 49 -12.62 10.30 4.04
N LEU A 50 -12.00 9.43 3.25
CA LEU A 50 -11.24 9.83 2.06
C LEU A 50 -12.17 10.40 0.97
N GLU A 51 -13.29 9.72 0.72
CA GLU A 51 -14.30 10.13 -0.26
C GLU A 51 -14.91 11.49 0.10
N ALA A 52 -15.28 11.70 1.37
CA ALA A 52 -15.79 12.99 1.86
C ALA A 52 -14.80 14.15 1.68
N ARG A 53 -13.50 13.85 1.56
CA ARG A 53 -12.43 14.83 1.33
C ARG A 53 -12.03 14.95 -0.15
N GLY A 54 -12.69 14.21 -1.05
CA GLY A 54 -12.36 14.18 -2.47
C GLY A 54 -11.02 13.50 -2.79
N VAL A 55 -10.48 12.71 -1.86
CA VAL A 55 -9.20 12.01 -2.05
C VAL A 55 -9.42 10.79 -2.94
N ARG A 56 -8.61 10.64 -3.98
CA ARG A 56 -8.67 9.49 -4.88
C ARG A 56 -8.01 8.26 -4.27
N PHE A 57 -8.70 7.13 -4.33
CA PHE A 57 -8.20 5.83 -3.88
C PHE A 57 -8.80 4.69 -4.70
N THR A 58 -8.22 3.50 -4.59
CA THR A 58 -8.78 2.25 -5.10
C THR A 58 -9.00 1.28 -3.95
N ARG A 59 -9.91 0.32 -4.15
CA ARG A 59 -10.24 -0.68 -3.15
C ARG A 59 -10.03 -2.08 -3.69
N SER A 60 -9.36 -2.91 -2.90
CA SER A 60 -9.21 -4.33 -3.20
C SER A 60 -10.51 -5.06 -2.86
N SER A 61 -11.13 -5.68 -3.86
CA SER A 61 -12.30 -6.56 -3.65
C SER A 61 -11.95 -7.83 -2.86
N ALA A 62 -10.70 -8.27 -2.90
CA ALA A 62 -10.24 -9.49 -2.23
C ALA A 62 -9.89 -9.28 -0.75
N SER A 63 -9.27 -8.14 -0.42
CA SER A 63 -8.73 -7.89 0.94
C SER A 63 -9.44 -6.75 1.68
N GLY A 64 -10.30 -5.99 1.01
CA GLY A 64 -10.88 -4.76 1.54
C GLY A 64 -9.88 -3.61 1.71
N ALA A 65 -8.60 -3.82 1.41
CA ALA A 65 -7.55 -2.81 1.53
C ALA A 65 -7.84 -1.58 0.67
N VAL A 66 -7.56 -0.40 1.23
CA VAL A 66 -7.75 0.89 0.57
C VAL A 66 -6.39 1.42 0.17
N GLN A 67 -6.13 1.59 -1.12
CA GLN A 67 -4.88 2.14 -1.62
C GLN A 67 -5.12 3.58 -2.11
N ILE A 68 -4.46 4.54 -1.48
CA ILE A 68 -4.55 5.95 -1.86
C ILE A 68 -3.78 6.17 -3.18
N ASP A 69 -4.34 6.96 -4.10
CA ASP A 69 -3.62 7.39 -5.30
C ASP A 69 -2.34 8.13 -4.88
N PRO A 70 -1.14 7.70 -5.30
CA PRO A 70 0.10 8.36 -4.90
C PRO A 70 0.14 9.87 -5.19
N ALA A 71 -0.61 10.35 -6.19
CA ALA A 71 -0.73 11.79 -6.46
C ALA A 71 -1.37 12.58 -5.30
N GLU A 72 -2.20 11.92 -4.49
CA GLU A 72 -2.83 12.48 -3.28
C GLU A 72 -1.93 12.35 -2.03
N ALA A 73 -0.79 11.68 -2.14
CA ALA A 73 0.11 11.34 -1.04
C ALA A 73 1.57 11.74 -1.33
N ALA A 74 1.78 12.85 -2.05
CA ALA A 74 3.11 13.37 -2.41
C ALA A 74 4.02 12.33 -3.09
N GLY A 75 3.44 11.42 -3.88
CA GLY A 75 4.12 10.33 -4.56
C GLY A 75 4.31 9.05 -3.74
N ALA A 76 3.94 9.04 -2.45
CA ALA A 76 4.03 7.86 -1.61
C ALA A 76 2.89 6.88 -1.90
N ARG A 77 3.22 5.58 -1.98
CA ARG A 77 2.21 4.52 -2.06
C ARG A 77 1.76 4.16 -0.64
N LEU A 78 0.56 4.59 -0.27
CA LEU A 78 -0.06 4.30 1.03
C LEU A 78 -1.20 3.30 0.88
N ILE A 79 -1.21 2.27 1.74
CA ILE A 79 -2.28 1.28 1.83
C ILE A 79 -2.82 1.25 3.26
N LEU A 80 -4.14 1.29 3.40
CA LEU A 80 -4.83 1.10 4.67
C LEU A 80 -5.41 -0.31 4.72
N ILE A 81 -5.12 -1.03 5.80
CA ILE A 81 -5.63 -2.38 6.06
C ILE A 81 -6.31 -2.43 7.43
N LYS A 82 -7.16 -3.43 7.67
CA LYS A 82 -7.71 -3.68 9.01
C LYS A 82 -6.58 -4.04 9.98
N GLY A 83 -6.50 -3.34 11.10
CA GLY A 83 -5.66 -3.69 12.26
C GLY A 83 -6.33 -4.67 13.21
#